data_AF-A0A9Q1LXC6-F1
#
_entry.id   AF-A0A9Q1LXC6-F1
#
_cell.length_a   1.000
_cell.length_b   1.000
_cell.length_c   1.000
_cell.angle_alpha   90.00
_cell.angle_beta   90.00
_cell.angle_gamma   90.00
#
_symmetry.space_group_name_H-M   'P 1'
#
loop_
_entity.id
_entity.type
_entity.pdbx_description
1 polymer ?
#
loop_
_entity_poly.entity_id
_entity_poly.type
_entity_poly.pdbx_seq_one_letter_code
_entity_poly.pdbx_strand_id
1 'polypeptide(L)'
;MVNFAKEEVEVVIVGAGPSGLAVSACLNKLSIKNVVLEKEDCCGYLWKKKTYDRLHLHLPKKICSLPFMPHATSSPKYLSKNEFIQYLDEYVENFDIKPKFQRCVELAFFNKEEKKWNVNATNVVSGEKEFYACDFLVLATGENNEGYIPKELGLENFKGEIIHSSEYKSGQKYEEKEVLVVGSGNSGMEIAFDLSNYGSNPSIVVRSPVHVLTREMVHTGMLLLKYLPISLVDTVIAKYAKFRFGNLAELGIPQPEEGPFYIKLLEGRSPVIDVGTIDKIKLGEIKVLPGISKIKEHTVVFDNGEEHQFDAIIFATGYKNVATKWLKDHSSIFLDDGTLINEFPNHWKGENGLYCAGYSKRGLAGISMDAKSIVENIKTVRGEKI
;
A
#
# COMPACT_ATOMS: atom_id res chain seq x y z
N MET A 1 31.22 15.20 -22.67
CA MET A 1 29.90 14.88 -22.07
C MET A 1 28.85 15.22 -23.08
N VAL A 2 28.06 14.24 -23.53
CA VAL A 2 26.95 14.51 -24.45
C VAL A 2 25.91 15.30 -23.67
N ASN A 3 25.70 16.57 -24.05
CA ASN A 3 24.75 17.45 -23.41
C ASN A 3 23.35 17.09 -23.97
N PHE A 4 22.70 16.11 -23.35
CA PHE A 4 21.31 15.81 -23.70
C PHE A 4 20.44 17.00 -23.28
N ALA A 5 19.54 17.44 -24.17
CA ALA A 5 18.61 18.52 -23.86
C ALA A 5 17.73 18.09 -22.67
N LYS A 6 17.74 18.89 -21.60
CA LYS A 6 16.89 18.67 -20.42
C LYS A 6 15.57 19.43 -20.59
N GLU A 7 14.46 18.77 -20.32
CA GLU A 7 13.16 19.43 -20.19
C GLU A 7 13.10 20.13 -18.83
N GLU A 8 12.92 21.45 -18.84
CA GLU A 8 12.80 22.27 -17.63
C GLU A 8 11.35 22.29 -17.15
N VAL A 9 11.11 21.76 -15.95
CA VAL A 9 9.78 21.65 -15.34
C VAL A 9 9.84 22.13 -13.90
N GLU A 10 8.82 22.82 -13.41
CA GLU A 10 8.84 23.32 -12.03
C GLU A 10 8.71 22.18 -11.00
N VAL A 11 7.79 21.23 -11.23
CA VAL A 11 7.62 20.05 -10.37
C VAL A 11 7.62 18.75 -11.19
N VAL A 12 8.46 17.79 -10.80
CA VAL A 12 8.41 16.41 -11.29
C VAL A 12 7.75 15.54 -10.24
N ILE A 13 6.71 14.79 -10.61
CA ILE A 13 6.02 13.81 -9.76
C ILE A 13 6.31 12.42 -10.30
N VAL A 14 6.83 11.52 -9.46
CA VAL A 14 7.14 10.14 -9.84
C VAL A 14 6.04 9.20 -9.34
N GLY A 15 5.20 8.71 -10.25
CA GLY A 15 4.08 7.79 -10.01
C GLY A 15 2.70 8.45 -10.22
N ALA A 16 1.83 7.79 -10.98
CA ALA A 16 0.43 8.17 -11.23
C ALA A 16 -0.56 7.27 -10.45
N GLY A 17 -0.16 6.83 -9.25
CA GLY A 17 -1.08 6.30 -8.25
C GLY A 17 -1.89 7.41 -7.58
N PRO A 18 -2.83 7.09 -6.66
CA PRO A 18 -3.66 8.09 -5.99
C PRO A 18 -2.87 9.24 -5.34
N SER A 19 -1.66 8.97 -4.84
CA SER A 19 -0.76 10.00 -4.30
C SER A 19 -0.35 11.04 -5.32
N GLY A 20 0.17 10.61 -6.48
CA GLY A 20 0.68 11.52 -7.51
C GLY A 20 -0.44 12.28 -8.19
N LEU A 21 -1.59 11.62 -8.40
CA LEU A 21 -2.80 12.27 -8.90
C LEU A 21 -3.27 13.37 -7.94
N ALA A 22 -3.31 13.09 -6.63
CA ALA A 22 -3.70 14.08 -5.63
C ALA A 22 -2.78 15.31 -5.63
N VAL A 23 -1.46 15.09 -5.69
CA VAL A 23 -0.48 16.19 -5.77
C VAL A 23 -0.66 17.00 -7.07
N SER A 24 -0.75 16.33 -8.22
CA SER A 24 -0.90 17.00 -9.52
C SER A 24 -2.19 17.84 -9.58
N ALA A 25 -3.32 17.32 -9.08
CA ALA A 25 -4.56 18.09 -8.97
C ALA A 25 -4.42 19.35 -8.10
N CYS A 26 -3.75 19.25 -6.95
CA CYS A 26 -3.47 20.39 -6.09
C CYS A 26 -2.59 21.44 -6.79
N LEU A 27 -1.56 21.02 -7.54
CA LEU A 27 -0.69 21.92 -8.30
C LEU A 27 -1.45 22.59 -9.46
N ASN A 28 -2.27 21.82 -10.20
CA ASN A 28 -3.08 22.32 -11.32
C ASN A 28 -4.08 23.40 -10.86
N LYS A 29 -4.69 23.24 -9.67
CA LYS A 29 -5.55 24.28 -9.07
C LYS A 29 -4.83 25.61 -8.81
N LEU A 30 -3.51 25.58 -8.60
CA LEU A 30 -2.67 26.76 -8.43
C LEU A 30 -1.94 27.18 -9.71
N SER A 31 -2.24 26.53 -10.85
CA SER A 31 -1.53 26.75 -12.12
C SER A 31 -0.01 26.58 -12.03
N ILE A 32 0.46 25.70 -11.15
CA ILE A 32 1.88 25.34 -11.00
C ILE A 32 2.20 24.23 -12.00
N LYS A 33 3.20 24.46 -12.85
CA LYS A 33 3.56 23.52 -13.93
C LYS A 33 4.13 22.24 -13.33
N ASN A 34 3.62 21.10 -13.76
CA ASN A 34 4.09 19.80 -13.28
C ASN A 34 4.05 18.74 -14.39
N VAL A 35 4.90 17.72 -14.24
CA VAL A 35 4.88 16.50 -15.04
C VAL A 35 4.75 15.30 -14.12
N VAL A 36 3.84 14.39 -14.45
CA VAL A 36 3.70 13.10 -13.76
C VAL A 36 4.35 12.02 -14.64
N LEU A 37 5.37 11.35 -14.13
CA LEU A 37 6.05 10.24 -14.78
C LEU A 37 5.53 8.92 -14.20
N GLU A 38 4.92 8.08 -15.03
CA GLU A 38 4.37 6.78 -14.62
C GLU A 38 5.09 5.66 -15.38
N LYS A 39 5.61 4.66 -14.66
CA LYS A 39 6.34 3.54 -15.25
C LYS A 39 5.42 2.60 -16.04
N GLU A 40 4.15 2.54 -15.65
CA GLU A 40 3.14 1.67 -16.25
C GLU A 40 2.35 2.40 -17.35
N ASP A 41 1.41 1.68 -17.97
CA ASP A 41 0.58 2.14 -19.09
C ASP A 41 -0.73 2.83 -18.67
N CYS A 42 -0.98 2.99 -17.37
CA CYS A 42 -2.22 3.58 -16.86
C CYS A 42 -2.10 4.20 -15.46
N CYS A 43 -2.99 5.15 -15.16
CA CYS A 43 -3.18 5.68 -13.81
C CYS A 43 -3.69 4.60 -12.86
N GLY A 44 -3.25 4.65 -11.60
CA GLY A 44 -3.73 3.73 -10.57
C GLY A 44 -3.46 2.26 -10.89
N TYR A 45 -2.36 1.94 -11.58
CA TYR A 45 -2.02 0.58 -12.05
C TYR A 45 -2.17 -0.50 -10.97
N LEU A 46 -1.75 -0.24 -9.73
CA LEU A 46 -1.93 -1.19 -8.62
C LEU A 46 -3.40 -1.61 -8.47
N TRP A 47 -4.31 -0.64 -8.48
CA TRP A 47 -5.75 -0.85 -8.35
C TRP A 47 -6.32 -1.54 -9.59
N LYS A 48 -5.95 -1.09 -10.79
CA LYS A 48 -6.48 -1.63 -12.05
C LYS A 48 -5.99 -3.05 -12.33
N LYS A 49 -4.70 -3.32 -12.11
CA LYS A 49 -4.03 -4.53 -12.62
C LYS A 49 -3.50 -5.49 -11.56
N LYS A 50 -3.28 -5.08 -10.30
CA LYS A 50 -2.69 -5.95 -9.26
C LYS A 50 -3.67 -6.36 -8.17
N THR A 51 -4.60 -5.50 -7.80
CA THR A 51 -5.64 -5.79 -6.80
C THR A 51 -6.56 -6.94 -7.23
N TYR A 52 -6.91 -7.80 -6.28
CA TYR A 52 -7.89 -8.89 -6.42
C TYR A 52 -9.33 -8.39 -6.51
N ASP A 53 -10.22 -9.15 -7.13
CA ASP A 53 -11.49 -8.62 -7.65
C ASP A 53 -12.51 -8.30 -6.56
N ARG A 54 -12.49 -9.08 -5.48
CA ARG A 54 -13.42 -8.89 -4.36
C ARG A 54 -13.14 -7.67 -3.48
N LEU A 55 -12.00 -6.98 -3.67
CA LEU A 55 -11.57 -5.93 -2.74
C LEU A 55 -12.66 -4.86 -2.62
N HIS A 56 -12.95 -4.51 -1.38
CA HIS A 56 -13.66 -3.29 -1.03
C HIS A 56 -12.79 -2.45 -0.11
N LEU A 57 -12.90 -1.13 -0.20
CA LEU A 57 -12.25 -0.23 0.73
C LEU A 57 -12.68 -0.57 2.16
N HIS A 58 -11.71 -0.73 3.03
CA HIS A 58 -11.96 -1.05 4.43
C HIS A 58 -12.48 0.15 5.24
N LEU A 59 -12.26 1.35 4.73
CA LEU A 59 -12.65 2.60 5.37
C LEU A 59 -13.86 3.23 4.65
N PRO A 60 -14.70 4.00 5.38
CA PRO A 60 -15.84 4.66 4.78
C PRO A 60 -15.44 5.68 3.71
N LYS A 61 -16.23 5.79 2.63
CA LYS A 61 -15.99 6.70 1.49
C LYS A 61 -15.63 8.13 1.91
N LYS A 62 -16.25 8.66 2.98
CA LYS A 62 -16.04 10.04 3.46
C LYS A 62 -14.58 10.36 3.79
N ILE A 63 -13.78 9.37 4.20
CA ILE A 63 -12.35 9.53 4.52
C ILE A 63 -11.42 8.95 3.44
N CYS A 64 -11.99 8.53 2.31
CA CYS A 64 -11.27 7.97 1.16
C CYS A 64 -11.32 8.88 -0.07
N SER A 65 -11.74 10.14 0.09
CA SER A 65 -11.76 11.13 -1.01
C SER A 65 -10.36 11.70 -1.20
N LEU A 66 -9.98 11.96 -2.45
CA LEU A 66 -8.79 12.77 -2.78
C LEU A 66 -9.15 14.27 -2.70
N PRO A 67 -8.15 15.18 -2.66
CA PRO A 67 -8.41 16.61 -2.54
C PRO A 67 -9.42 17.13 -3.58
N PHE A 68 -10.31 18.03 -3.13
CA PHE A 68 -11.30 18.73 -3.97
C PHE A 68 -12.40 17.88 -4.62
N MET A 69 -12.39 16.56 -4.48
CA MET A 69 -13.40 15.68 -5.09
C MET A 69 -13.95 14.67 -4.09
N PRO A 70 -15.06 14.98 -3.38
CA PRO A 70 -15.71 13.99 -2.53
C PRO A 70 -16.37 12.89 -3.36
N HIS A 71 -16.46 11.69 -2.80
CA HIS A 71 -17.27 10.61 -3.39
C HIS A 71 -18.75 11.00 -3.48
N ALA A 72 -19.44 10.55 -4.54
CA ALA A 72 -20.85 10.83 -4.75
C ALA A 72 -21.72 10.38 -3.56
N THR A 73 -22.80 11.10 -3.28
CA THR A 73 -23.71 10.80 -2.16
C THR A 73 -24.38 9.42 -2.32
N SER A 74 -24.68 9.02 -3.55
CA SER A 74 -25.26 7.73 -3.93
C SER A 74 -24.33 6.52 -3.76
N SER A 75 -23.00 6.70 -3.74
CA SER A 75 -22.05 5.59 -3.62
C SER A 75 -22.22 4.81 -2.30
N PRO A 76 -21.90 3.51 -2.23
CA PRO A 76 -21.97 2.74 -1.00
C PRO A 76 -21.02 3.28 0.08
N LYS A 77 -21.29 2.94 1.34
CA LYS A 77 -20.43 3.36 2.47
C LYS A 77 -18.98 2.89 2.28
N TYR A 78 -18.79 1.68 1.77
CA TYR A 78 -17.50 1.08 1.45
C TYR A 78 -17.47 0.77 -0.04
N LEU A 79 -16.56 1.42 -0.77
CA LEU A 79 -16.49 1.29 -2.23
C LEU A 79 -15.87 -0.04 -2.61
N SER A 80 -16.38 -0.67 -3.65
CA SER A 80 -15.70 -1.75 -4.37
C SER A 80 -14.44 -1.22 -5.07
N LYS A 81 -13.55 -2.14 -5.46
CA LYS A 81 -12.40 -1.88 -6.35
C LYS A 81 -12.82 -1.09 -7.59
N ASN A 82 -13.89 -1.51 -8.27
CA ASN A 82 -14.32 -0.92 -9.53
C ASN A 82 -14.84 0.51 -9.35
N GLU A 83 -15.63 0.76 -8.30
CA GLU A 83 -16.09 2.13 -7.98
C GLU A 83 -14.93 3.06 -7.65
N PHE A 84 -13.91 2.56 -6.95
CA PHE A 84 -12.72 3.37 -6.66
C PHE A 84 -11.88 3.63 -7.91
N ILE A 85 -11.76 2.65 -8.83
CA ILE A 85 -11.10 2.84 -10.13
C ILE A 85 -11.82 3.90 -10.95
N GLN A 86 -13.15 3.82 -11.05
CA GLN A 86 -13.96 4.81 -11.75
C GLN A 86 -13.75 6.21 -11.15
N TYR A 87 -13.76 6.32 -9.83
CA TYR A 87 -13.45 7.57 -9.13
C TYR A 87 -12.07 8.14 -9.50
N LEU A 88 -11.04 7.30 -9.67
CA LEU A 88 -9.71 7.76 -10.09
C LEU A 88 -9.70 8.25 -11.54
N ASP A 89 -10.43 7.58 -12.43
CA ASP A 89 -10.53 7.98 -13.84
C ASP A 89 -11.24 9.33 -13.97
N GLU A 90 -12.37 9.51 -13.27
CA GLU A 90 -13.07 10.80 -13.17
C GLU A 90 -12.18 11.89 -12.56
N TYR A 91 -11.31 11.53 -11.59
CA TYR A 91 -10.39 12.48 -10.96
C TYR A 91 -9.33 12.96 -11.96
N VAL A 92 -8.76 12.07 -12.77
CA VAL A 92 -7.78 12.43 -13.81
C VAL A 92 -8.39 13.41 -14.81
N GLU A 93 -9.62 13.13 -15.26
CA GLU A 93 -10.35 13.98 -16.20
C GLU A 93 -10.69 15.35 -15.60
N ASN A 94 -11.27 15.38 -14.39
CA ASN A 94 -11.74 16.60 -13.74
C ASN A 94 -10.62 17.62 -13.41
N PHE A 95 -9.38 17.15 -13.22
CA PHE A 95 -8.24 18.00 -12.88
C PHE A 95 -7.22 18.15 -14.03
N ASP A 96 -7.56 17.73 -15.25
CA ASP A 96 -6.70 17.79 -16.45
C ASP A 96 -5.29 17.21 -16.21
N ILE A 97 -5.22 16.07 -15.53
CA ILE A 97 -3.94 15.42 -15.21
C ILE A 97 -3.49 14.61 -16.43
N LYS A 98 -2.28 14.87 -16.93
CA LYS A 98 -1.72 14.21 -18.12
C LYS A 98 -0.41 13.49 -17.80
N PRO A 99 -0.45 12.27 -17.23
CA PRO A 99 0.77 11.53 -16.97
C PRO A 99 1.47 11.10 -18.26
N LYS A 100 2.80 11.15 -18.26
CA LYS A 100 3.63 10.48 -19.25
C LYS A 100 3.79 9.02 -18.83
N PHE A 101 2.98 8.15 -19.41
CA PHE A 101 3.00 6.70 -19.18
C PHE A 101 4.26 6.04 -19.74
N GLN A 102 4.58 4.86 -19.25
CA GLN A 102 5.74 4.05 -19.65
C GLN A 102 7.09 4.76 -19.43
N ARG A 103 7.15 5.76 -18.55
CA ARG A 103 8.38 6.47 -18.16
C ARG A 103 8.85 5.90 -16.83
N CYS A 104 9.84 5.03 -16.89
CA CYS A 104 10.51 4.51 -15.70
C CYS A 104 11.62 5.48 -15.28
N VAL A 105 11.51 6.07 -14.10
CA VAL A 105 12.60 6.87 -13.52
C VAL A 105 13.70 5.93 -13.04
N GLU A 106 14.89 6.07 -13.62
CA GLU A 106 16.04 5.22 -13.32
C GLU A 106 17.03 5.91 -12.37
N LEU A 107 17.04 7.24 -12.37
CA LEU A 107 17.96 8.03 -11.56
C LEU A 107 17.36 9.40 -11.24
N ALA A 108 17.42 9.81 -9.98
CA ALA A 108 17.20 11.19 -9.55
C ALA A 108 18.29 11.64 -8.57
N PHE A 109 18.83 12.84 -8.76
CA PHE A 109 19.85 13.42 -7.88
C PHE A 109 19.75 14.95 -7.88
N PHE A 110 20.19 15.58 -6.79
CA PHE A 110 20.20 17.02 -6.66
C PHE A 110 21.53 17.60 -7.16
N ASN A 111 21.47 18.47 -8.16
CA ASN A 111 22.62 19.23 -8.61
C ASN A 111 22.76 20.51 -7.78
N LYS A 112 23.81 20.58 -6.96
CA LYS A 112 24.10 21.73 -6.08
C LYS A 112 24.47 23.00 -6.85
N GLU A 113 25.08 22.89 -8.02
CA GLU A 113 25.46 24.04 -8.86
C GLU A 113 24.23 24.67 -9.52
N GLU A 114 23.38 23.82 -10.12
CA GLU A 114 22.13 24.25 -10.76
C GLU A 114 21.02 24.57 -9.73
N LYS A 115 21.18 24.13 -8.48
CA LYS A 115 20.16 24.13 -7.43
C LYS A 115 18.84 23.50 -7.88
N LYS A 116 18.94 22.42 -8.67
CA LYS A 116 17.82 21.69 -9.27
C LYS A 116 17.99 20.19 -9.15
N TRP A 117 16.88 19.48 -9.12
CA TRP A 117 16.85 18.04 -9.30
C TRP A 117 17.03 17.69 -10.77
N ASN A 118 17.92 16.74 -11.04
CA ASN A 118 18.03 16.08 -12.33
C ASN A 118 17.35 14.71 -12.25
N VAL A 119 16.41 14.44 -13.15
CA VAL A 119 15.66 13.19 -13.21
C VAL A 119 15.84 12.56 -14.59
N ASN A 120 16.31 11.32 -14.60
CA ASN A 120 16.48 10.52 -15.79
C ASN A 120 15.35 9.49 -15.84
N ALA A 121 14.60 9.50 -16.94
CA ALA A 121 13.58 8.51 -17.21
C ALA A 121 13.85 7.81 -18.54
N THR A 122 13.48 6.54 -18.61
CA THR A 122 13.49 5.77 -19.87
C THR A 122 12.06 5.47 -20.25
N ASN A 123 11.71 5.74 -21.51
CA ASN A 123 10.51 5.19 -22.11
C ASN A 123 10.72 3.68 -22.31
N VAL A 124 10.04 2.86 -21.51
CA VAL A 124 10.27 1.41 -21.49
C VAL A 124 9.82 0.68 -22.76
N VAL A 125 9.06 1.35 -23.64
CA VAL A 125 8.62 0.80 -24.92
C VAL A 125 9.58 1.19 -26.05
N SER A 126 9.96 2.47 -26.14
CA SER A 126 10.86 2.93 -27.22
C SER A 126 12.34 2.79 -26.89
N GLY A 127 12.70 2.66 -25.61
CA GLY A 127 14.08 2.72 -25.12
C GLY A 127 14.68 4.13 -25.09
N GLU A 128 13.89 5.15 -25.41
CA GLU A 128 14.31 6.55 -25.43
C GLU A 128 14.59 7.05 -24.01
N LYS A 129 15.70 7.78 -23.86
CA LYS A 129 16.08 8.42 -22.60
C LYS A 129 15.60 9.87 -22.59
N GLU A 130 14.86 10.21 -21.54
CA GLU A 130 14.33 11.55 -21.27
C GLU A 130 15.03 12.11 -20.03
N PHE A 131 15.41 13.40 -20.09
CA PHE A 131 16.12 14.08 -19.01
C PHE A 131 15.33 15.31 -18.58
N TYR A 132 15.10 15.45 -17.28
CA TYR A 132 14.35 16.53 -16.70
C TYR A 132 15.20 17.29 -15.69
N ALA A 133 15.03 18.62 -15.63
CA ALA A 133 15.53 19.46 -14.56
C ALA A 133 14.34 20.13 -13.85
N CYS A 134 14.30 20.08 -12.51
CA CYS A 134 13.20 20.68 -11.76
C CYS A 134 13.58 21.31 -10.41
N ASP A 135 12.78 22.27 -9.97
CA ASP A 135 12.91 22.90 -8.66
C ASP A 135 12.47 21.96 -7.53
N PHE A 136 11.41 21.18 -7.79
CA PHE A 136 10.78 20.32 -6.80
C PHE A 136 10.59 18.90 -7.34
N LEU A 137 10.91 17.90 -6.51
CA LEU A 137 10.74 16.48 -6.83
C LEU A 137 9.80 15.84 -5.82
N VAL A 138 8.69 15.25 -6.31
CA VAL A 138 7.70 14.57 -5.48
C VAL A 138 7.72 13.07 -5.77
N LEU A 139 8.04 12.28 -4.75
CA LEU A 139 7.95 10.83 -4.78
C LEU A 139 6.53 10.37 -4.45
N ALA A 140 5.83 9.83 -5.44
CA ALA A 140 4.48 9.29 -5.33
C ALA A 140 4.43 7.80 -5.73
N THR A 141 5.55 7.09 -5.59
CA THR A 141 5.70 5.68 -5.99
C THR A 141 5.02 4.68 -5.05
N GLY A 142 4.52 5.15 -3.91
CA GLY A 142 3.82 4.35 -2.90
C GLY A 142 4.74 3.49 -2.02
N GLU A 143 4.22 3.10 -0.87
CA GLU A 143 4.90 2.20 0.08
C GLU A 143 4.88 0.73 -0.39
N ASN A 144 3.85 0.35 -1.16
CA ASN A 144 3.60 -1.03 -1.59
C ASN A 144 3.97 -1.23 -3.06
N ASN A 145 5.27 -1.29 -3.36
CA ASN A 145 5.75 -1.37 -4.75
C ASN A 145 6.14 -2.80 -5.16
N GLU A 146 7.16 -3.37 -4.52
CA GLU A 146 7.68 -4.70 -4.88
C GLU A 146 7.20 -5.75 -3.87
N GLY A 147 6.47 -6.78 -4.33
CA GLY A 147 6.01 -7.86 -3.47
C GLY A 147 7.17 -8.60 -2.81
N TYR A 148 7.03 -8.92 -1.52
CA TYR A 148 8.10 -9.59 -0.78
C TYR A 148 7.83 -11.08 -0.67
N ILE A 149 8.65 -11.91 -1.31
CA ILE A 149 8.67 -13.37 -1.10
C ILE A 149 10.00 -13.74 -0.40
N PRO A 150 9.98 -14.36 0.79
CA PRO A 150 11.20 -14.78 1.49
C PRO A 150 11.95 -15.87 0.73
N LYS A 151 13.22 -15.65 0.39
CA LYS A 151 14.02 -16.60 -0.42
C LYS A 151 14.54 -17.81 0.37
N GLU A 152 14.54 -17.74 1.69
CA GLU A 152 15.27 -18.68 2.57
C GLU A 152 14.50 -19.97 2.91
N LEU A 153 13.37 -20.25 2.24
CA LEU A 153 12.47 -21.37 2.60
C LEU A 153 12.62 -22.62 1.71
N GLY A 154 13.52 -22.61 0.72
CA GLY A 154 13.65 -23.71 -0.26
C GLY A 154 12.55 -23.71 -1.32
N LEU A 155 12.05 -22.52 -1.68
CA LEU A 155 10.93 -22.32 -2.62
C LEU A 155 11.17 -22.95 -4.00
N GLU A 156 12.43 -22.98 -4.44
CA GLU A 156 12.85 -23.55 -5.71
C GLU A 156 12.55 -25.06 -5.84
N ASN A 157 12.35 -25.74 -4.72
CA ASN A 157 12.05 -27.16 -4.70
C ASN A 157 10.55 -27.43 -4.91
N PHE A 158 9.68 -26.46 -4.59
CA PHE A 158 8.24 -26.63 -4.68
C PHE A 158 7.79 -26.77 -6.13
N LYS A 159 6.96 -27.78 -6.41
CA LYS A 159 6.48 -28.13 -7.75
C LYS A 159 5.09 -27.55 -8.06
N GLY A 160 4.39 -27.05 -7.04
CA GLY A 160 3.13 -26.34 -7.20
C GLY A 160 3.30 -24.87 -7.57
N GLU A 161 2.19 -24.14 -7.62
CA GLU A 161 2.22 -22.71 -7.94
C GLU A 161 2.69 -21.88 -6.74
N ILE A 162 3.62 -20.94 -6.98
CA ILE A 162 4.00 -19.92 -6.00
C ILE A 162 3.72 -18.55 -6.59
N ILE A 163 2.89 -17.76 -5.91
CA ILE A 163 2.62 -16.38 -6.29
C ILE A 163 2.68 -15.44 -5.09
N HIS A 164 2.93 -14.16 -5.36
CA HIS A 164 2.67 -13.11 -4.36
C HIS A 164 1.19 -12.67 -4.43
N SER A 165 0.68 -12.11 -3.33
CA SER A 165 -0.69 -11.57 -3.23
C SER A 165 -1.03 -10.53 -4.32
N SER A 166 -0.03 -9.86 -4.91
CA SER A 166 -0.21 -8.93 -6.03
C SER A 166 -0.58 -9.58 -7.36
N GLU A 167 -0.41 -10.89 -7.47
CA GLU A 167 -0.74 -11.68 -8.66
C GLU A 167 -2.06 -12.45 -8.50
N TYR A 168 -2.56 -12.56 -7.27
CA TYR A 168 -3.86 -13.16 -6.98
C TYR A 168 -5.01 -12.29 -7.53
N LYS A 169 -6.04 -12.95 -8.09
CA LYS A 169 -7.24 -12.29 -8.64
C LYS A 169 -8.53 -12.75 -8.00
N SER A 170 -8.74 -14.06 -7.97
CA SER A 170 -9.95 -14.68 -7.46
C SER A 170 -9.64 -16.13 -7.05
N GLY A 171 -10.42 -16.64 -6.10
CA GLY A 171 -10.33 -18.01 -5.62
C GLY A 171 -10.76 -19.04 -6.65
N GLN A 172 -11.46 -18.61 -7.72
CA GLN A 172 -12.02 -19.50 -8.74
C GLN A 172 -11.01 -20.46 -9.36
N LYS A 173 -9.75 -20.03 -9.58
CA LYS A 173 -8.68 -20.88 -10.14
C LYS A 173 -8.25 -22.02 -9.20
N TYR A 174 -8.62 -21.93 -7.93
CA TYR A 174 -8.17 -22.78 -6.85
C TYR A 174 -9.25 -23.70 -6.29
N GLU A 175 -10.43 -23.76 -6.92
CA GLU A 175 -11.49 -24.70 -6.55
C GLU A 175 -10.94 -26.12 -6.34
N GLU A 176 -11.32 -26.75 -5.22
CA GLU A 176 -10.89 -28.08 -4.75
C GLU A 176 -9.38 -28.26 -4.49
N LYS A 177 -8.56 -27.20 -4.53
CA LYS A 177 -7.12 -27.28 -4.27
C LYS A 177 -6.76 -27.04 -2.80
N GLU A 178 -5.66 -27.66 -2.36
CA GLU A 178 -5.00 -27.33 -1.10
C GLU A 178 -4.12 -26.09 -1.29
N VAL A 179 -4.47 -24.97 -0.65
CA VAL A 179 -3.78 -23.68 -0.85
C VAL A 179 -3.24 -23.14 0.46
N LEU A 180 -1.93 -22.88 0.52
CA LEU A 180 -1.30 -22.24 1.67
C LEU A 180 -1.18 -20.73 1.46
N VAL A 181 -1.82 -19.95 2.32
CA VAL A 181 -1.66 -18.49 2.38
C VAL A 181 -0.64 -18.12 3.45
N VAL A 182 0.46 -17.49 3.05
CA VAL A 182 1.54 -17.12 3.97
C VAL A 182 1.39 -15.66 4.40
N GLY A 183 1.01 -15.43 5.65
CA GLY A 183 0.88 -14.11 6.25
C GLY A 183 -0.56 -13.77 6.64
N SER A 184 -0.71 -13.23 7.85
CA SER A 184 -2.00 -12.96 8.51
C SER A 184 -2.43 -11.49 8.44
N GLY A 185 -1.89 -10.72 7.48
CA GLY A 185 -2.32 -9.35 7.23
C GLY A 185 -3.69 -9.27 6.56
N ASN A 186 -4.15 -8.04 6.27
CA ASN A 186 -5.43 -7.81 5.60
C ASN A 186 -5.54 -8.63 4.28
N SER A 187 -4.52 -8.59 3.42
CA SER A 187 -4.53 -9.35 2.17
C SER A 187 -4.60 -10.86 2.40
N GLY A 188 -3.84 -11.41 3.35
CA GLY A 188 -3.82 -12.86 3.59
C GLY A 188 -5.14 -13.38 4.13
N MET A 189 -5.73 -12.68 5.09
CA MET A 189 -7.05 -13.02 5.64
C MET A 189 -8.16 -12.90 4.59
N GLU A 190 -8.09 -11.88 3.72
CA GLU A 190 -9.07 -11.67 2.66
C GLU A 190 -8.93 -12.71 1.53
N ILE A 191 -7.70 -13.08 1.16
CA ILE A 191 -7.42 -14.15 0.18
C ILE A 191 -7.88 -15.50 0.72
N ALA A 192 -7.56 -15.85 1.96
CA ALA A 192 -7.99 -17.11 2.57
C ALA A 192 -9.52 -17.25 2.61
N PHE A 193 -10.23 -16.16 2.90
CA PHE A 193 -11.70 -16.15 2.86
C PHE A 193 -12.25 -16.30 1.44
N ASP A 194 -11.63 -15.65 0.45
CA ASP A 194 -12.04 -15.76 -0.95
C ASP A 194 -11.86 -17.19 -1.46
N LEU A 195 -10.68 -17.77 -1.21
CA LEU A 195 -10.36 -19.16 -1.49
C LEU A 195 -11.41 -20.13 -0.90
N SER A 196 -11.75 -19.97 0.38
CA SER A 196 -12.78 -20.81 1.02
C SER A 196 -14.16 -20.66 0.35
N ASN A 197 -14.55 -19.45 -0.06
CA ASN A 197 -15.84 -19.23 -0.73
C ASN A 197 -15.91 -19.82 -2.14
N TYR A 198 -14.77 -20.03 -2.79
CA TYR A 198 -14.66 -20.69 -4.09
C TYR A 198 -14.40 -22.21 -3.97
N GLY A 199 -14.60 -22.81 -2.79
CA GLY A 199 -14.53 -24.27 -2.62
C GLY A 199 -13.12 -24.85 -2.60
N SER A 200 -12.09 -24.02 -2.37
CA SER A 200 -10.73 -24.53 -2.09
C SER A 200 -10.57 -24.92 -0.62
N ASN A 201 -9.46 -25.58 -0.28
CA ASN A 201 -9.08 -25.95 1.07
C ASN A 201 -7.91 -25.07 1.56
N PRO A 202 -8.17 -23.82 2.00
CA PRO A 202 -7.11 -22.91 2.41
C PRO A 202 -6.57 -23.23 3.81
N SER A 203 -5.26 -23.10 3.94
CA SER A 203 -4.57 -22.95 5.22
C SER A 203 -3.90 -21.59 5.28
N ILE A 204 -3.84 -20.95 6.45
CA ILE A 204 -3.20 -19.65 6.64
C ILE A 204 -2.10 -19.72 7.71
N VAL A 205 -0.92 -19.22 7.37
CA VAL A 205 0.21 -19.11 8.29
C VAL A 205 0.07 -17.84 9.13
N VAL A 206 -0.01 -18.03 10.44
CA VAL A 206 -0.11 -16.94 11.42
C VAL A 206 1.09 -17.03 12.37
N ARG A 207 2.16 -16.29 12.07
CA ARG A 207 3.37 -16.28 12.89
C ARG A 207 3.35 -15.22 14.00
N SER A 208 2.88 -14.02 13.65
CA SER A 208 3.01 -12.85 14.52
C SER A 208 1.64 -12.42 15.05
N PRO A 209 1.58 -11.89 16.29
CA PRO A 209 0.32 -11.43 16.88
C PRO A 209 -0.39 -10.41 16.00
N VAL A 210 -1.73 -10.48 15.91
CA VAL A 210 -2.54 -9.57 15.10
C VAL A 210 -3.87 -9.25 15.77
N HIS A 211 -4.26 -7.97 15.70
CA HIS A 211 -5.61 -7.55 16.07
C HIS A 211 -6.56 -7.79 14.90
N VAL A 212 -7.72 -8.37 15.20
CA VAL A 212 -8.79 -8.60 14.23
C VAL A 212 -10.03 -7.83 14.66
N LEU A 213 -10.50 -6.93 13.80
CA LEU A 213 -11.62 -6.03 14.07
C LEU A 213 -12.62 -6.08 12.91
N THR A 214 -13.88 -5.72 13.16
CA THR A 214 -14.84 -5.44 12.08
C THR A 214 -14.68 -4.01 11.57
N ARG A 215 -15.23 -3.72 10.37
CA ARG A 215 -15.30 -2.34 9.84
C ARG A 215 -16.02 -1.38 10.80
N GLU A 216 -17.02 -1.88 11.52
CA GLU A 216 -17.77 -1.11 12.51
C GLU A 216 -16.91 -0.78 13.73
N MET A 217 -16.17 -1.75 14.26
CA MET A 217 -15.25 -1.53 15.39
C MET A 217 -14.20 -0.47 15.05
N VAL A 218 -13.60 -0.54 13.85
CA VAL A 218 -12.64 0.46 13.38
C VAL A 218 -13.30 1.84 13.29
N HIS A 219 -14.49 1.92 12.70
CA HIS A 219 -15.22 3.18 12.58
C HIS A 219 -15.55 3.80 13.96
N THR A 220 -16.07 3.00 14.88
CA THR A 220 -16.40 3.40 16.24
C THR A 220 -15.14 3.87 16.98
N GLY A 221 -14.04 3.11 16.91
CA GLY A 221 -12.78 3.52 17.53
C GLY A 221 -12.25 4.84 16.96
N MET A 222 -12.30 5.03 15.64
CA MET A 222 -11.93 6.31 15.00
C MET A 222 -12.80 7.49 15.45
N LEU A 223 -14.08 7.27 15.75
CA LEU A 223 -14.97 8.31 16.29
C LEU A 223 -14.63 8.62 17.75
N LEU A 224 -14.42 7.59 18.57
CA LEU A 224 -14.10 7.74 19.99
C LEU A 224 -12.76 8.44 20.21
N LEU A 225 -11.76 8.19 19.35
CA LEU A 225 -10.44 8.85 19.41
C LEU A 225 -10.51 10.38 19.27
N LYS A 226 -11.62 10.95 18.83
CA LYS A 226 -11.82 12.41 18.80
C LYS A 226 -12.11 13.00 20.18
N TYR A 227 -12.55 12.18 21.11
CA TYR A 227 -13.09 12.61 22.41
C TYR A 227 -12.44 11.91 23.60
N LEU A 228 -11.80 10.76 23.40
CA LEU A 228 -11.26 9.91 24.45
C LEU A 228 -9.77 9.58 24.22
N PRO A 229 -8.99 9.36 25.30
CA PRO A 229 -7.60 8.89 25.20
C PRO A 229 -7.49 7.52 24.51
N ILE A 230 -6.37 7.31 23.80
CA ILE A 230 -6.13 6.09 23.01
C ILE A 230 -6.22 4.80 23.83
N SER A 231 -5.71 4.79 25.06
CA SER A 231 -5.74 3.64 25.96
C SER A 231 -7.17 3.20 26.31
N LEU A 232 -8.07 4.17 26.51
CA LEU A 232 -9.48 3.89 26.80
C LEU A 232 -10.19 3.34 25.56
N VAL A 233 -9.94 3.95 24.39
CA VAL A 233 -10.51 3.47 23.13
C VAL A 233 -10.04 2.05 22.82
N ASP A 234 -8.74 1.79 22.95
CA ASP A 234 -8.15 0.48 22.74
C ASP A 234 -8.77 -0.56 23.68
N THR A 235 -8.92 -0.24 24.97
CA THR A 235 -9.55 -1.15 25.94
C THR A 235 -11.00 -1.48 25.55
N VAL A 236 -11.79 -0.48 25.15
CA VAL A 236 -13.19 -0.68 24.75
C VAL A 236 -13.27 -1.54 23.48
N ILE A 237 -12.46 -1.22 22.48
CA ILE A 237 -12.51 -1.91 21.18
C ILE A 237 -11.94 -3.33 21.29
N ALA A 238 -10.87 -3.56 22.05
CA ALA A 238 -10.34 -4.89 22.31
C ALA A 238 -11.34 -5.79 23.04
N LYS A 239 -12.05 -5.26 24.06
CA LYS A 239 -13.14 -5.99 24.73
C LYS A 239 -14.29 -6.31 23.79
N TYR A 240 -14.68 -5.37 22.92
CA TYR A 240 -15.72 -5.60 21.94
C TYR A 240 -15.31 -6.66 20.90
N ALA A 241 -14.07 -6.63 20.44
CA ALA A 241 -13.51 -7.65 19.55
C ALA A 241 -13.49 -9.04 20.22
N LYS A 242 -13.04 -9.13 21.48
CA LYS A 242 -13.06 -10.38 22.25
C LYS A 242 -14.47 -10.92 22.43
N PHE A 243 -15.47 -10.06 22.63
CA PHE A 243 -16.88 -10.48 22.69
C PHE A 243 -17.38 -11.04 21.36
N ARG A 244 -17.06 -10.40 20.23
CA ARG A 244 -17.49 -10.85 18.89
C ARG A 244 -16.78 -12.11 18.41
N PHE A 245 -15.47 -12.21 18.65
CA PHE A 245 -14.63 -13.24 18.06
C PHE A 245 -14.26 -14.35 19.04
N GLY A 246 -14.39 -14.14 20.35
CA GLY A 246 -13.89 -15.06 21.37
C GLY A 246 -12.38 -14.93 21.57
N ASN A 247 -11.78 -15.97 22.15
CA ASN A 247 -10.34 -16.04 22.33
C ASN A 247 -9.65 -16.55 21.06
N LEU A 248 -9.11 -15.63 20.25
CA LEU A 248 -8.47 -15.99 18.98
C LEU A 248 -7.19 -16.82 19.15
N ALA A 249 -6.54 -16.77 20.32
CA ALA A 249 -5.36 -17.58 20.60
C ALA A 249 -5.67 -19.08 20.59
N GLU A 250 -6.88 -19.48 21.00
CA GLU A 250 -7.37 -20.87 20.90
C GLU A 250 -7.54 -21.34 19.46
N LEU A 251 -7.63 -20.41 18.51
CA LEU A 251 -7.68 -20.66 17.07
C LEU A 251 -6.30 -20.53 16.40
N GLY A 252 -5.21 -20.44 17.17
CA GLY A 252 -3.86 -20.26 16.64
C GLY A 252 -3.54 -18.84 16.17
N ILE A 253 -4.37 -17.84 16.51
CA ILE A 253 -4.15 -16.44 16.16
C ILE A 253 -3.76 -15.66 17.43
N PRO A 254 -2.46 -15.50 17.72
CA PRO A 254 -2.03 -14.73 18.88
C PRO A 254 -2.46 -13.26 18.74
N GLN A 255 -2.80 -12.63 19.88
CA GLN A 255 -3.18 -11.22 19.94
C GLN A 255 -2.06 -10.39 20.57
N PRO A 256 -1.76 -9.18 20.07
CA PRO A 256 -0.79 -8.29 20.70
C PRO A 256 -1.23 -7.85 22.10
N GLU A 257 -0.27 -7.50 22.96
CA GLU A 257 -0.55 -6.98 24.31
C GLU A 257 -1.08 -5.54 24.25
N GLU A 258 -0.47 -4.71 23.39
CA GLU A 258 -0.88 -3.34 23.17
C GLU A 258 -2.14 -3.25 22.30
N GLY A 259 -2.86 -2.14 22.43
CA GLY A 259 -4.13 -1.94 21.73
C GLY A 259 -4.00 -1.69 20.21
N PRO A 260 -5.07 -1.98 19.45
CA PRO A 260 -5.05 -1.91 17.98
C PRO A 260 -4.77 -0.51 17.42
N PHE A 261 -5.26 0.56 18.06
CA PHE A 261 -5.03 1.94 17.62
C PHE A 261 -3.66 2.44 18.06
N TYR A 262 -3.19 2.04 19.25
CA TYR A 262 -1.84 2.37 19.71
C TYR A 262 -0.76 1.75 18.82
N ILE A 263 -0.86 0.46 18.51
CA ILE A 263 0.04 -0.21 17.56
C ILE A 263 -0.01 0.46 16.18
N LYS A 264 -1.20 0.85 15.73
CA LYS A 264 -1.33 1.59 14.46
C LYS A 264 -0.59 2.93 14.49
N LEU A 265 -0.62 3.63 15.62
CA LEU A 265 0.05 4.91 15.78
C LEU A 265 1.58 4.74 15.80
N LEU A 266 2.09 3.79 16.59
CA LEU A 266 3.53 3.58 16.77
C LEU A 266 4.19 2.88 15.59
N GLU A 267 3.67 1.73 15.17
CA GLU A 267 4.32 0.87 14.18
C GLU A 267 3.78 1.10 12.76
N GLY A 268 2.64 1.79 12.66
CA GLY A 268 1.90 1.92 11.41
C GLY A 268 1.15 0.65 11.01
N ARG A 269 1.19 -0.41 11.84
CA ARG A 269 0.53 -1.69 11.57
C ARG A 269 -0.97 -1.59 11.84
N SER A 270 -1.77 -1.74 10.79
CA SER A 270 -3.22 -1.74 10.92
C SER A 270 -3.74 -3.06 11.48
N PRO A 271 -4.83 -3.05 12.27
CA PRO A 271 -5.57 -4.27 12.54
C PRO A 271 -6.08 -4.89 11.23
N VAL A 272 -6.24 -6.21 11.25
CA VAL A 272 -6.98 -6.93 10.21
C VAL A 272 -8.44 -6.54 10.32
N ILE A 273 -9.03 -6.20 9.19
CA ILE A 273 -10.45 -5.92 9.09
C ILE A 273 -11.12 -7.18 8.57
N ASP A 274 -11.72 -7.93 9.49
CA ASP A 274 -12.36 -9.20 9.17
C ASP A 274 -13.57 -8.99 8.27
N VAL A 275 -13.66 -9.85 7.26
CA VAL A 275 -14.76 -9.90 6.29
C VAL A 275 -15.49 -11.25 6.34
N GLY A 276 -15.30 -12.03 7.41
CA GLY A 276 -15.84 -13.37 7.61
C GLY A 276 -14.79 -14.48 7.71
N THR A 277 -13.50 -14.15 7.62
CA THR A 277 -12.40 -15.13 7.71
C THR A 277 -12.40 -15.85 9.04
N ILE A 278 -12.63 -15.13 10.15
CA ILE A 278 -12.66 -15.75 11.49
C ILE A 278 -13.80 -16.76 11.62
N ASP A 279 -14.97 -16.46 11.06
CA ASP A 279 -16.11 -17.39 11.15
C ASP A 279 -15.83 -18.67 10.33
N LYS A 280 -15.15 -18.56 9.17
CA LYS A 280 -14.67 -19.71 8.38
C LYS A 280 -13.60 -20.53 9.11
N ILE A 281 -12.69 -19.89 9.85
CA ILE A 281 -11.72 -20.59 10.70
C ILE A 281 -12.42 -21.39 11.80
N LYS A 282 -13.44 -20.80 12.46
CA LYS A 282 -14.21 -21.49 13.50
C LYS A 282 -14.98 -22.70 12.97
N LEU A 283 -15.43 -22.65 11.72
CA LEU A 283 -16.09 -23.77 11.05
C LEU A 283 -15.10 -24.84 10.55
N GLY A 284 -13.79 -24.61 10.66
CA GLY A 284 -12.75 -25.52 10.16
C GLY A 284 -12.53 -25.45 8.64
N GLU A 285 -13.18 -24.51 7.96
CA GLU A 285 -13.04 -24.32 6.51
C GLU A 285 -11.72 -23.64 6.13
N ILE A 286 -11.09 -22.94 7.07
CA ILE A 286 -9.74 -22.38 6.93
C ILE A 286 -8.91 -22.88 8.11
N LYS A 287 -7.80 -23.58 7.83
CA LYS A 287 -6.89 -24.07 8.88
C LYS A 287 -5.86 -23.01 9.24
N VAL A 288 -5.58 -22.81 10.52
CA VAL A 288 -4.52 -21.91 10.98
C VAL A 288 -3.27 -22.72 11.29
N LEU A 289 -2.15 -22.39 10.66
CA LEU A 289 -0.88 -23.07 10.79
C LEU A 289 0.21 -22.13 11.34
N PRO A 290 1.22 -22.65 12.07
CA PRO A 290 2.30 -21.83 12.60
C PRO A 290 3.28 -21.43 11.49
N GLY A 291 4.43 -20.85 11.85
CA GLY A 291 5.46 -20.47 10.88
C GLY A 291 5.98 -21.66 10.07
N ILE A 292 6.56 -21.35 8.90
CA ILE A 292 7.12 -22.35 8.00
C ILE A 292 8.59 -22.55 8.35
N SER A 293 8.98 -23.80 8.56
CA SER A 293 10.36 -24.21 8.77
C SER A 293 11.07 -24.50 7.45
N LYS A 294 10.43 -25.28 6.55
CA LYS A 294 11.02 -25.67 5.26
C LYS A 294 9.97 -26.05 4.23
N ILE A 295 10.24 -25.76 2.96
CA ILE A 295 9.42 -26.19 1.82
C ILE A 295 10.17 -27.28 1.04
N LYS A 296 9.47 -28.38 0.76
CA LYS A 296 9.89 -29.51 -0.09
C LYS A 296 9.07 -29.49 -1.39
N GLU A 297 9.06 -30.58 -2.17
CA GLU A 297 8.40 -30.63 -3.49
C GLU A 297 6.92 -30.27 -3.47
N HIS A 298 6.10 -30.97 -2.70
CA HIS A 298 4.69 -30.62 -2.49
C HIS A 298 4.34 -30.43 -1.01
N THR A 299 5.33 -30.58 -0.13
CA THR A 299 5.14 -30.62 1.31
C THR A 299 5.74 -29.39 1.96
N VAL A 300 4.98 -28.76 2.84
CA VAL A 300 5.45 -27.68 3.70
C VAL A 300 5.58 -28.20 5.12
N VAL A 301 6.76 -28.02 5.71
CA VAL A 301 7.08 -28.36 7.11
C VAL A 301 6.96 -27.10 7.95
N PHE A 302 6.19 -27.19 9.03
CA PHE A 302 5.90 -26.08 9.93
C PHE A 302 6.77 -26.13 11.20
N ASP A 303 6.85 -25.02 11.92
CA ASP A 303 7.71 -24.87 13.11
C ASP A 303 7.38 -25.84 14.25
N ASN A 304 6.14 -26.37 14.28
CA ASN A 304 5.71 -27.40 15.21
C ASN A 304 6.04 -28.84 14.75
N GLY A 305 6.70 -29.00 13.61
CA GLY A 305 7.05 -30.30 13.01
C GLY A 305 5.95 -30.95 12.19
N GLU A 306 4.76 -30.34 12.07
CA GLU A 306 3.72 -30.85 11.17
C GLU A 306 4.13 -30.70 9.70
N GLU A 307 3.67 -31.63 8.86
CA GLU A 307 3.88 -31.63 7.43
C GLU A 307 2.53 -31.70 6.71
N HIS A 308 2.27 -30.77 5.79
CA HIS A 308 1.05 -30.74 4.98
C HIS A 308 1.40 -30.61 3.50
N GLN A 309 0.55 -31.15 2.62
CA GLN A 309 0.73 -31.04 1.16
C GLN A 309 -0.10 -29.88 0.60
N PHE A 310 0.44 -29.16 -0.38
CA PHE A 310 -0.24 -28.04 -1.03
C PHE A 310 -0.03 -28.05 -2.55
N ASP A 311 -1.05 -27.61 -3.28
CA ASP A 311 -1.02 -27.38 -4.72
C ASP A 311 -0.49 -25.97 -5.06
N ALA A 312 -0.72 -25.01 -4.16
CA ALA A 312 -0.30 -23.63 -4.33
C ALA A 312 0.09 -22.96 -3.01
N ILE A 313 1.04 -22.03 -3.09
CA ILE A 313 1.44 -21.15 -2.00
C ILE A 313 1.26 -19.69 -2.44
N ILE A 314 0.47 -18.94 -1.68
CA ILE A 314 0.21 -17.52 -1.92
C ILE A 314 0.86 -16.70 -0.81
N PHE A 315 1.90 -15.95 -1.16
CA PHE A 315 2.62 -15.09 -0.24
C PHE A 315 1.87 -13.75 -0.05
N ALA A 316 1.25 -13.57 1.11
CA ALA A 316 0.65 -12.32 1.58
C ALA A 316 1.58 -11.60 2.59
N THR A 317 2.88 -11.61 2.30
CA THR A 317 3.98 -11.18 3.15
C THR A 317 4.37 -9.70 2.99
N GLY A 318 3.51 -8.92 2.35
CA GLY A 318 3.68 -7.47 2.21
C GLY A 318 4.59 -7.06 1.07
N TYR A 319 5.04 -5.81 1.11
CA TYR A 319 5.76 -5.17 0.01
C TYR A 319 7.00 -4.44 0.53
N LYS A 320 7.93 -4.15 -0.38
CA LYS A 320 9.10 -3.30 -0.15
C LYS A 320 8.97 -1.98 -0.89
N ASN A 321 9.45 -0.92 -0.25
CA ASN A 321 9.74 0.35 -0.90
C ASN A 321 11.04 0.21 -1.69
N VAL A 322 11.08 0.76 -2.91
CA VAL A 322 12.23 0.69 -3.80
C VAL A 322 12.71 2.07 -4.26
N ALA A 323 12.22 3.14 -3.63
CA ALA A 323 12.61 4.52 -3.95
C ALA A 323 14.13 4.73 -3.86
N THR A 324 14.78 4.11 -2.88
CA THR A 324 16.24 4.20 -2.65
C THR A 324 17.08 3.57 -3.76
N LYS A 325 16.49 2.76 -4.66
CA LYS A 325 17.21 2.14 -5.79
C LYS A 325 17.56 3.17 -6.88
N TRP A 326 16.81 4.25 -7.00
CA TRP A 326 16.96 5.24 -8.09
C TRP A 326 17.13 6.68 -7.58
N LEU A 327 16.69 7.00 -6.37
CA LEU A 327 16.94 8.30 -5.74
C LEU A 327 18.30 8.30 -5.04
N LYS A 328 19.30 9.04 -5.54
CA LYS A 328 20.64 9.09 -4.92
C LYS A 328 20.67 9.89 -3.62
N ASP A 329 20.10 11.09 -3.62
CA ASP A 329 20.12 12.00 -2.47
C ASP A 329 18.92 11.74 -1.53
N HIS A 330 18.68 10.47 -1.21
CA HIS A 330 17.51 10.04 -0.44
C HIS A 330 17.63 10.25 1.07
N SER A 331 18.84 10.50 1.59
CA SER A 331 19.17 10.51 3.02
C SER A 331 18.47 11.58 3.86
N SER A 332 17.75 12.52 3.23
CA SER A 332 16.88 13.48 3.94
C SER A 332 15.47 12.94 4.21
N ILE A 333 15.07 11.84 3.56
CA ILE A 333 13.73 11.24 3.69
C ILE A 333 13.79 9.75 4.06
N PHE A 334 14.72 9.00 3.50
CA PHE A 334 14.80 7.54 3.66
C PHE A 334 16.14 7.09 4.24
N LEU A 335 16.08 6.12 5.15
CA LEU A 335 17.19 5.22 5.46
C LEU A 335 17.48 4.33 4.23
N ASP A 336 18.65 3.70 4.17
CA ASP A 336 19.10 2.89 3.04
C ASP A 336 18.14 1.72 2.71
N ASP A 337 17.45 1.20 3.71
CA ASP A 337 16.45 0.12 3.58
C ASP A 337 15.09 0.60 3.04
N GLY A 338 14.94 1.91 2.78
CA GLY A 338 13.72 2.54 2.27
C GLY A 338 12.71 2.93 3.35
N THR A 339 13.06 2.78 4.64
CA THR A 339 12.28 3.26 5.78
C THR A 339 12.35 4.78 5.87
N LEU A 340 11.22 5.43 6.15
CA LEU A 340 11.20 6.89 6.37
C LEU A 340 11.97 7.28 7.63
N ILE A 341 12.71 8.38 7.56
CA ILE A 341 13.43 8.96 8.70
C ILE A 341 12.46 9.68 9.65
N ASN A 342 11.56 10.48 9.08
CA ASN A 342 10.61 11.26 9.86
C ASN A 342 9.25 10.57 9.91
N GLU A 343 8.61 10.62 11.08
CA GLU A 343 7.25 10.11 11.27
C GLU A 343 6.20 11.17 10.92
N PHE A 344 4.96 10.73 10.77
CA PHE A 344 3.81 11.62 10.65
C PHE A 344 3.74 12.58 11.84
N PRO A 345 3.48 13.90 11.66
CA PRO A 345 3.01 14.55 10.44
C PRO A 345 4.10 15.16 9.53
N ASN A 346 5.38 14.95 9.83
CA ASN A 346 6.50 15.61 9.14
C ASN A 346 7.23 14.69 8.14
N HIS A 347 6.73 13.47 7.93
CA HIS A 347 7.32 12.45 7.06
C HIS A 347 7.48 12.88 5.60
N TRP A 348 6.61 13.76 5.11
CA TRP A 348 6.47 14.09 3.69
C TRP A 348 7.54 15.07 3.14
N LYS A 349 8.33 15.72 4.01
CA LYS A 349 9.26 16.79 3.63
C LYS A 349 10.71 16.36 3.77
N GLY A 350 11.46 16.45 2.68
CA GLY A 350 12.92 16.33 2.65
C GLY A 350 13.61 17.67 2.42
N GLU A 351 14.90 17.59 2.09
CA GLU A 351 15.72 18.75 1.76
C GLU A 351 15.62 19.13 0.27
N ASN A 352 16.04 20.36 -0.06
CA ASN A 352 16.23 20.80 -1.44
C ASN A 352 15.00 20.64 -2.36
N GLY A 353 13.78 20.79 -1.82
CA GLY A 353 12.55 20.64 -2.61
C GLY A 353 12.14 19.19 -2.90
N LEU A 354 12.70 18.24 -2.14
CA LEU A 354 12.28 16.84 -2.16
C LEU A 354 11.06 16.61 -1.26
N TYR A 355 10.08 15.87 -1.78
CA TYR A 355 8.88 15.50 -1.04
C TYR A 355 8.50 14.05 -1.28
N CYS A 356 7.79 13.43 -0.33
CA CYS A 356 7.18 12.11 -0.53
C CYS A 356 5.68 12.16 -0.19
N ALA A 357 4.85 11.58 -1.07
CA ALA A 357 3.39 11.62 -0.97
C ALA A 357 2.81 10.20 -0.84
N GLY A 358 2.00 9.98 0.19
CA GLY A 358 1.36 8.69 0.47
C GLY A 358 2.27 7.70 1.20
N TYR A 359 3.27 8.21 1.93
CA TYR A 359 4.16 7.42 2.79
C TYR A 359 3.79 7.51 4.28
N SER A 360 2.60 8.03 4.58
CA SER A 360 2.17 8.26 5.96
C SER A 360 1.63 7.00 6.66
N LYS A 361 1.53 5.85 5.98
CA LYS A 361 0.78 4.65 6.39
C LYS A 361 -0.69 4.91 6.80
N ARG A 362 -1.32 6.02 6.37
CA ARG A 362 -2.72 6.40 6.71
C ARG A 362 -3.70 6.28 5.55
N GLY A 363 -3.33 5.56 4.50
CA GLY A 363 -4.17 5.32 3.33
C GLY A 363 -4.54 6.62 2.59
N LEU A 364 -5.73 6.63 1.98
CA LEU A 364 -6.21 7.73 1.13
C LEU A 364 -6.39 9.07 1.87
N ALA A 365 -6.68 9.02 3.18
CA ALA A 365 -6.72 10.22 4.02
C ALA A 365 -5.32 10.82 4.17
N GLY A 366 -4.30 9.99 4.43
CA GLY A 366 -2.90 10.41 4.49
C GLY A 366 -2.43 11.01 3.18
N ILE A 367 -2.76 10.37 2.05
CA ILE A 367 -2.48 10.91 0.70
C ILE A 367 -3.03 12.33 0.53
N SER A 368 -4.27 12.57 0.95
CA SER A 368 -4.89 13.89 0.85
C SER A 368 -4.23 14.93 1.75
N MET A 369 -3.73 14.53 2.92
CA MET A 369 -2.99 15.40 3.82
C MET A 369 -1.63 15.76 3.22
N ASP A 370 -0.88 14.75 2.76
CA ASP A 370 0.44 14.92 2.15
C ASP A 370 0.35 15.85 0.93
N ALA A 371 -0.58 15.60 0.02
CA ALA A 371 -0.75 16.41 -1.19
C ALA A 371 -1.01 17.90 -0.87
N LYS A 372 -1.82 18.19 0.15
CA LYS A 372 -2.09 19.58 0.58
C LYS A 372 -0.86 20.22 1.21
N SER A 373 -0.18 19.51 2.12
CA SER A 373 1.01 20.01 2.80
C SER A 373 2.17 20.28 1.83
N ILE A 374 2.41 19.37 0.88
CA ILE A 374 3.43 19.51 -0.16
C ILE A 374 3.16 20.77 -0.99
N VAL A 375 1.94 20.91 -1.51
CA VAL A 375 1.60 22.03 -2.41
C VAL A 375 1.60 23.37 -1.68
N GLU A 376 1.15 23.42 -0.43
CA GLU A 376 1.27 24.65 0.37
C GLU A 376 2.73 25.02 0.60
N ASN A 377 3.60 24.05 0.88
CA ASN A 377 5.02 24.33 1.04
C ASN A 377 5.69 24.79 -0.27
N ILE A 378 5.38 24.15 -1.40
CA ILE A 378 5.86 24.57 -2.73
C ILE A 378 5.43 26.02 -3.01
N LYS A 379 4.17 26.37 -2.72
CA LYS A 379 3.66 27.73 -2.89
C LYS A 379 4.44 28.74 -2.05
N THR A 380 4.72 28.45 -0.78
CA THR A 380 5.52 29.33 0.09
C THR A 380 6.94 29.50 -0.43
N VAL A 381 7.64 28.41 -0.72
CA VAL A 381 9.04 28.45 -1.20
C VAL A 381 9.15 29.15 -2.55
N ARG A 382 8.16 28.96 -3.43
CA ARG A 382 8.08 29.65 -4.72
C ARG A 382 7.82 31.14 -4.55
N GLY A 383 6.96 31.53 -3.60
CA GLY A 383 6.66 32.93 -3.29
C GLY A 383 7.85 33.69 -2.70
N GLU A 384 8.75 33.00 -1.99
CA GLU A 384 10.01 33.59 -1.48
C GLU A 384 11.07 33.79 -2.58
N LYS A 385 10.94 33.11 -3.73
CA LYS A 385 11.88 33.22 -4.88
C LYS A 385 11.50 34.33 -5.87
N ILE A 386 10.26 34.84 -5.82
CA ILE A 386 9.73 35.92 -6.69
C ILE A 386 9.86 37.24 -5.93
#